data_AF-A0A645F4A5-F1
#
_entry.id   AF-A0A645F4A5-F1
#
_cell.length_a   1.000
_cell.length_b   1.000
_cell.length_c   1.000
_cell.angle_alpha   90.00
_cell.angle_beta   90.00
_cell.angle_gamma   90.00
#
_symmetry.space_group_name_H-M   'P 1'
#
loop_
_entity.id
_entity.type
_entity.pdbx_description
1 polymer ?
#
loop_
_entity_poly.entity_id
_entity_poly.type
_entity_poly.pdbx_seq_one_letter_code
_entity_poly.pdbx_strand_id
1 'polypeptide(L)' 'MEDRAGEVRAPVLLMAGGADPFALPALAPLEAALTATTVRGPIVVEGGTVALPQQKPATVGGMIADFLDDLPD' A
#
# COMPACT_ATOMS: atom_id res chain seq x y z
N MET A 1 -0.07 -14.26 -8.31
CA MET A 1 -0.64 -12.93 -7.98
C MET A 1 0.15 -11.85 -8.70
N GLU A 2 1.48 -11.93 -8.68
CA GLU A 2 2.41 -11.02 -9.37
C GLU A 2 2.11 -10.85 -10.87
N ASP A 3 1.81 -11.93 -11.59
CA ASP A 3 1.52 -11.88 -13.05
C ASP A 3 0.29 -11.04 -13.42
N ARG A 4 -0.60 -10.77 -12.47
CA ARG A 4 -1.86 -10.04 -12.70
C ARG A 4 -1.86 -8.62 -12.14
N ALA A 5 -0.81 -8.22 -11.41
CA ALA A 5 -0.75 -6.88 -10.82
C ALA A 5 -0.80 -5.78 -11.90
N GLY A 6 -0.19 -6.02 -13.06
CA GLY A 6 -0.24 -5.10 -14.21
C GLY A 6 -1.61 -4.95 -14.86
N GLU A 7 -2.60 -5.78 -14.47
CA GLU A 7 -3.98 -5.66 -14.95
C GLU A 7 -4.83 -4.74 -14.07
N VAL A 8 -4.34 -4.34 -12.89
CA VAL A 8 -5.07 -3.45 -11.98
C VAL A 8 -5.19 -2.07 -12.60
N ARG A 9 -6.44 -1.59 -12.75
CA ARG A 9 -6.75 -0.26 -13.30
C ARG A 9 -7.35 0.70 -12.29
N ALA A 10 -7.84 0.19 -11.15
CA ALA A 10 -8.37 1.02 -10.08
C ALA A 10 -7.20 1.69 -9.34
N PRO A 11 -7.33 2.95 -8.87
CA PRO A 11 -6.32 3.62 -8.06
C PRO A 11 -5.89 2.76 -6.87
N VAL A 12 -4.61 2.79 -6.51
CA VAL A 12 -4.04 1.94 -5.45
C VAL A 12 -3.32 2.78 -4.40
N LEU A 13 -3.66 2.57 -3.14
CA LEU A 13 -2.82 2.94 -2.00
C LEU A 13 -1.87 1.78 -1.67
N LEU A 14 -0.57 2.00 -1.75
CA LEU A 14 0.46 0.98 -1.50
C LEU A 14 1.24 1.32 -0.24
N MET A 15 1.15 0.45 0.77
CA MET A 15 1.75 0.66 2.09
C MET A 15 2.20 -0.65 2.75
N ALA A 16 3.25 -0.58 3.58
CA ALA A 16 3.77 -1.71 4.35
C ALA A 16 4.23 -1.30 5.75
N GLY A 17 4.30 -2.26 6.67
CA GLY A 17 4.96 -2.08 7.96
C GLY A 17 6.49 -2.15 7.82
N GLY A 18 7.21 -1.16 8.35
CA GLY A 18 8.68 -1.10 8.25
C GLY A 18 9.44 -2.16 9.05
N ALA A 19 8.76 -2.87 9.95
CA ALA A 19 9.28 -4.00 10.70
C ALA A 19 8.66 -5.34 10.27
N ASP A 20 7.95 -5.38 9.14
CA ASP A 20 7.43 -6.63 8.57
C ASP A 20 8.48 -7.28 7.64
N PRO A 21 9.16 -8.37 8.07
CA PRO A 21 10.19 -9.00 7.25
C PRO A 21 9.62 -9.77 6.04
N PHE A 22 8.31 -10.00 6.00
CA PHE A 22 7.65 -10.79 4.96
C PHE A 22 7.09 -9.90 3.86
N ALA A 23 6.38 -8.83 4.23
CA ALA A 23 5.73 -7.94 3.27
C ALA A 23 6.67 -6.83 2.75
N LEU A 24 7.56 -6.30 3.59
CA LEU A 24 8.41 -5.17 3.20
C LEU A 24 9.29 -5.45 1.97
N PRO A 25 9.93 -6.63 1.82
CA PRO A 25 10.74 -6.93 0.63
C PRO A 25 9.91 -6.97 -0.67
N ALA A 26 8.61 -7.26 -0.58
CA ALA A 26 7.72 -7.35 -1.74
C ALA A 26 7.16 -5.98 -2.18
N LEU A 27 7.39 -4.92 -1.41
CA LEU A 27 6.81 -3.60 -1.66
C LEU A 27 7.26 -2.99 -2.99
N ALA A 28 8.57 -2.95 -3.23
CA ALA A 28 9.12 -2.39 -4.47
C ALA A 28 8.81 -3.25 -5.72
N PRO A 29 8.93 -4.59 -5.67
CA PRO A 29 8.46 -5.44 -6.77
C PRO A 29 6.98 -5.24 -7.12
N LEU A 30 6.11 -5.11 -6.10
CA LEU A 30 4.68 -4.90 -6.32
C LEU A 30 4.40 -3.53 -6.94
N GLU A 31 5.04 -2.47 -6.47
CA GLU A 31 4.96 -1.14 -7.09
C GLU A 31 5.33 -1.19 -8.58
N ALA A 32 6.47 -1.80 -8.90
CA ALA A 32 6.94 -1.92 -10.27
C ALA A 32 5.98 -2.72 -11.17
N ALA A 33 5.22 -3.65 -10.60
CA ALA A 33 4.25 -4.45 -11.33
C ALA A 33 2.91 -3.75 -11.58
N LEU A 34 2.57 -2.68 -10.85
CA LEU A 34 1.31 -1.93 -10.97
C LEU A 34 1.35 -0.91 -12.12
N THR A 35 1.56 -1.39 -13.35
CA THR A 35 1.84 -0.55 -14.52
C THR A 35 0.61 0.13 -15.15
N ALA A 36 -0.60 -0.33 -14.84
CA ALA A 36 -1.84 0.13 -15.48
C ALA A 36 -2.74 1.00 -14.59
N THR A 37 -2.21 1.50 -13.47
CA THR A 37 -2.95 2.32 -12.51
C THR A 37 -2.10 3.44 -11.92
N THR A 38 -2.75 4.41 -11.30
CA THR A 38 -2.11 5.38 -10.42
C THR A 38 -1.87 4.76 -9.06
N VAL A 39 -0.62 4.77 -8.62
CA VAL A 39 -0.22 4.29 -7.30
C VAL A 39 0.10 5.47 -6.40
N ARG A 40 -0.54 5.54 -5.23
CA ARG A 40 -0.12 6.38 -4.10
C ARG A 40 0.71 5.54 -3.15
N GLY A 41 2.01 5.77 -3.16
CA GLY A 41 2.97 4.99 -2.38
C GLY A 41 4.28 4.80 -3.15
N PRO A 42 5.18 3.96 -2.63
CA PRO A 42 5.02 3.09 -1.47
C PRO A 42 5.25 3.83 -0.15
N ILE A 43 4.37 3.61 0.83
CA ILE A 43 4.48 4.19 2.18
C ILE A 43 4.96 3.12 3.15
N VAL A 44 6.06 3.38 3.86
CA VAL A 44 6.56 2.50 4.92
C VAL A 44 6.18 3.07 6.29
N VAL A 45 5.37 2.34 7.04
CA VAL A 45 4.95 2.74 8.38
C VAL A 45 5.95 2.22 9.40
N GLU A 46 6.74 3.12 9.96
CA GLU A 46 7.80 2.81 10.94
C GLU A 46 7.28 1.96 12.11
N GLY A 47 7.99 0.87 12.43
CA GLY A 47 7.66 -0.04 13.52
C GLY A 47 6.38 -0.86 13.31
N GLY A 48 5.73 -0.77 12.14
CA GLY A 48 4.60 -1.63 11.77
C GLY A 48 5.05 -3.02 11.35
N THR A 49 4.26 -4.03 11.68
CA THR A 49 4.47 -5.44 11.27
C THR A 49 3.29 -5.93 10.43
N VAL A 50 3.14 -7.25 10.24
CA VAL A 50 2.01 -7.86 9.53
C VAL A 50 0.64 -7.45 10.08
N ALA A 51 0.56 -7.13 11.38
CA ALA A 51 -0.65 -6.65 12.05
C ALA A 51 -0.75 -5.11 12.06
N LEU A 52 -0.24 -4.45 11.01
CA LEU A 52 -0.18 -2.99 10.91
C LEU A 52 -1.52 -2.29 11.22
N PRO A 53 -2.68 -2.73 10.70
CA PRO A 53 -3.97 -2.12 11.03
C PRO A 53 -4.34 -2.19 12.51
N GLN A 54 -3.96 -3.25 13.22
CA GLN A 54 -4.22 -3.41 14.66
C GLN A 54 -3.23 -2.61 15.52
N GLN A 55 -1.97 -2.49 15.06
CA GLN A 55 -0.92 -1.77 15.79
C GLN A 55 -1.07 -0.25 15.66
N LYS A 56 -1.49 0.24 14.49
CA LYS A 56 -1.54 1.66 14.15
C LYS A 56 -2.86 2.05 13.47
N PRO A 57 -4.02 1.78 14.09
CA PRO A 57 -5.32 1.94 13.45
C PRO A 57 -5.58 3.38 12.99
N ALA A 58 -5.20 4.38 13.80
CA ALA A 58 -5.37 5.79 13.45
C ALA A 58 -4.51 6.21 12.25
N THR A 59 -3.25 5.76 12.21
CA THR A 59 -2.34 6.04 11.08
C THR A 59 -2.85 5.41 9.79
N VAL A 60 -3.22 4.13 9.83
CA VAL A 60 -3.76 3.41 8.67
C VAL A 60 -5.08 4.02 8.22
N GLY A 61 -5.98 4.31 9.17
CA GLY A 61 -7.27 4.93 8.88
C GLY A 61 -7.12 6.31 8.24
N GLY A 62 -6.21 7.14 8.74
CA GLY A 62 -5.90 8.45 8.15
C GLY A 62 -5.39 8.33 6.72
N MET A 63 -4.44 7.43 6.46
CA MET A 63 -3.93 7.19 5.10
C MET A 63 -5.02 6.72 4.13
N ILE A 64 -5.96 5.90 4.59
CA ILE A 64 -7.10 5.46 3.78
C ILE A 64 -8.05 6.62 3.52
N ALA A 65 -8.39 7.41 4.54
CA ALA A 65 -9.26 8.57 4.38
C ALA A 65 -8.66 9.58 3.39
N ASP A 66 -7.38 9.95 3.56
CA ASP A 66 -6.67 10.86 2.67
C ASP A 66 -6.61 10.32 1.23
N PHE A 67 -6.46 9.00 1.07
CA PHE A 67 -6.49 8.37 -0.26
C PHE A 67 -7.88 8.44 -0.90
N LEU A 68 -8.94 8.18 -0.14
CA LEU A 68 -10.31 8.22 -0.63
C LEU A 68 -10.75 9.65 -0.99
N ASP A 69 -10.36 10.65 -0.20
CA ASP A 69 -10.66 12.05 -0.46
C ASP A 69 -9.97 12.58 -1.74
N ASP A 70 -8.83 11.99 -2.12
CA ASP A 70 -8.10 12.34 -3.33
C ASP A 70 -8.57 11.56 -4.59
N LEU A 71 -9.55 10.66 -4.47
CA LEU A 71 -10.09 9.95 -5.63
C LEU A 71 -10.97 10.87 -6.49
N PRO A 72 -10.88 10.77 -7.84
CA PRO A 72 -11.80 11.47 -8.71
C PRO A 72 -13.23 10.92 -8.56
N ASP A 73 -14.22 11.81 -8.65
CA ASP A 73 -15.66 11.49 -8.67
C ASP A 73 -16.06 10.55 -9.83
#